data_AF-A0A8C5RK64-F1
#
_entry.id   AF-A0A8C5RK64-F1
#
_cell.length_a   1.000
_cell.length_b   1.000
_cell.length_c   1.000
_cell.angle_alpha   90.00
_cell.angle_beta   90.00
_cell.angle_gamma   90.00
#
_symmetry.space_group_name_H-M   'P 1'
#
loop_
_entity.id
_entity.type
_entity.pdbx_description
1 polymer ?
#
loop_
_entity_poly.entity_id
_entity_poly.type
_entity_poly.pdbx_seq_one_letter_code
_entity_poly.pdbx_strand_id
1 'polypeptide(L)'
;MQGGHCNSQLTWPLSLSFLSQFDFGAWMPNVPPTMRRPPPTTKGTASLEDILKTIPQVNITCIALSSLWLLSKEAGDRRPLGFYPERHFMEEEPRRLMETFQNRLEDITAQIDRRNQALALPYNYLNPPFVENSVSI
;
A
#
# COMPACT_ATOMS: atom_id res chain seq x y z
N MET A 1 -19.66 7.61 29.83
CA MET A 1 -19.88 6.56 28.81
C MET A 1 -20.08 7.22 27.45
N GLN A 2 -19.01 7.40 26.67
CA GLN A 2 -19.06 7.61 25.23
C GLN A 2 -17.83 6.88 24.69
N GLY A 3 -18.06 5.74 24.04
CA GLY A 3 -17.01 4.91 23.49
C GLY A 3 -16.45 5.53 22.22
N GLY A 4 -15.16 5.85 22.23
CA GLY A 4 -14.41 6.09 21.01
C GLY A 4 -14.26 4.77 20.28
N HIS A 5 -15.04 4.58 19.22
CA HIS A 5 -14.79 3.52 18.24
C HIS A 5 -13.43 3.77 17.58
N CYS A 6 -12.42 3.03 18.04
CA CYS A 6 -11.14 2.94 17.34
C CYS A 6 -11.40 2.19 16.03
N ASN A 7 -11.38 2.92 14.92
CA ASN A 7 -11.68 2.42 13.58
C ASN A 7 -10.49 1.64 12.99
N SER A 8 -9.91 0.72 13.76
CA SER A 8 -8.71 -0.04 13.39
C SER A 8 -8.97 -1.13 12.35
N GLN A 9 -10.23 -1.38 11.97
CA GLN A 9 -10.56 -2.37 10.93
C GLN A 9 -10.43 -1.82 9.51
N LEU A 10 -10.40 -0.50 9.33
CA LEU A 10 -10.32 0.15 8.01
C LEU A 10 -8.88 0.52 7.59
N THR A 11 -7.91 0.47 8.50
CA THR A 11 -6.52 0.88 8.24
C THR A 11 -5.70 -0.18 7.50
N TRP A 12 -6.05 -1.47 7.67
CA TRP A 12 -5.33 -2.60 7.08
C TRP A 12 -5.43 -2.74 5.56
N PRO A 13 -6.61 -2.63 4.93
CA PRO A 13 -6.72 -2.73 3.48
C PRO A 13 -6.07 -1.54 2.77
N LEU A 14 -5.98 -0.40 3.46
CA LEU A 14 -5.57 0.88 2.87
C LEU A 14 -4.05 1.03 2.78
N SER A 15 -3.29 0.60 3.80
CA SER A 15 -1.81 0.62 3.76
C SER A 15 -1.24 -0.19 2.58
N LEU A 16 -1.85 -1.34 2.27
CA LEU A 16 -1.50 -2.16 1.12
C LEU A 16 -1.68 -1.41 -0.22
N SER A 17 -2.75 -0.62 -0.32
CA SER A 17 -3.09 0.10 -1.56
C SER A 17 -2.10 1.24 -1.82
N PHE A 18 -1.71 2.02 -0.81
CA PHE A 18 -0.90 3.22 -1.02
C PHE A 18 0.57 2.97 -1.32
N LEU A 19 1.17 1.96 -0.69
CA LEU A 19 2.61 1.69 -0.83
C LEU A 19 2.96 0.98 -2.15
N SER A 20 2.08 0.11 -2.65
CA SER A 20 2.30 -0.63 -3.89
C SER A 20 1.94 0.15 -5.16
N GLN A 21 1.20 1.26 -5.01
CA GLN A 21 0.63 2.02 -6.11
C GLN A 21 1.68 2.56 -7.08
N PHE A 22 2.77 3.14 -6.58
CA PHE A 22 3.85 3.64 -7.43
C PHE A 22 4.68 2.51 -8.05
N ASP A 23 5.05 1.47 -7.29
CA ASP A 23 5.91 0.39 -7.80
C ASP A 23 5.32 -0.31 -9.05
N PHE A 24 4.01 -0.56 -9.04
CA PHE A 24 3.31 -1.18 -10.17
C PHE A 24 2.73 -0.17 -11.16
N GLY A 25 2.36 1.03 -10.71
CA GLY A 25 1.76 2.08 -11.54
C GLY A 25 2.77 2.98 -12.26
N ALA A 26 4.05 2.97 -11.85
CA ALA A 26 5.11 3.75 -12.49
C ALA A 26 5.31 3.35 -13.96
N TRP A 27 5.11 2.07 -14.26
CA TRP A 27 5.03 1.59 -15.64
C TRP A 27 3.60 1.74 -16.17
N MET A 28 3.30 2.89 -16.78
CA MET A 28 1.95 3.26 -17.22
C MET A 28 1.20 2.18 -18.03
N PRO A 29 1.81 1.42 -18.95
CA PRO A 29 1.10 0.36 -19.67
C PRO A 29 0.54 -0.75 -18.77
N ASN A 30 1.10 -0.94 -17.56
CA ASN A 30 0.61 -1.91 -16.57
C ASN A 30 -0.66 -1.42 -15.86
N VAL A 31 -0.76 -0.10 -15.61
CA VAL A 31 -1.91 0.52 -14.91
C VAL A 31 -2.28 1.85 -15.60
N PRO A 32 -2.89 1.82 -16.79
CA PRO A 32 -3.26 3.04 -17.48
C PRO A 32 -4.40 3.75 -16.70
N PRO A 33 -4.23 5.02 -16.28
CA PRO A 33 -5.27 5.76 -15.54
C PRO A 33 -6.52 6.04 -16.38
N THR A 34 -6.44 5.93 -17.71
CA THR A 34 -7.56 6.16 -18.63
C THR A 34 -7.30 5.48 -19.98
N MET A 35 -8.34 5.36 -20.81
CA MET A 35 -8.27 4.84 -22.18
C MET A 35 -8.93 5.84 -23.13
N ARG A 36 -8.26 6.18 -24.23
CA ARG A 36 -8.71 7.18 -25.22
C ARG A 36 -9.56 6.62 -26.34
N ARG A 37 -9.69 5.29 -26.43
CA ARG A 37 -10.45 4.58 -27.46
C ARG A 37 -11.30 3.48 -26.81
N PRO A 38 -12.42 3.09 -27.44
CA PRO A 38 -13.23 1.99 -26.96
C PRO A 38 -12.46 0.66 -27.03
N PRO A 39 -12.87 -0.36 -26.24
CA PRO A 39 -12.34 -1.71 -26.36
C PRO A 39 -12.50 -2.24 -27.79
N PRO A 40 -11.50 -2.99 -28.32
CA PRO A 40 -11.61 -3.60 -29.64
C PRO A 40 -12.73 -4.65 -29.68
N THR A 41 -13.52 -4.64 -30.74
CA THR A 41 -14.68 -5.56 -30.90
C THR A 41 -14.37 -6.80 -31.73
N THR A 42 -13.23 -6.82 -32.42
CA THR A 42 -12.80 -7.91 -33.29
C THR A 42 -11.39 -8.37 -32.91
N LYS A 43 -11.15 -9.69 -32.90
CA LYS A 43 -9.84 -10.27 -32.59
C LYS A 43 -8.86 -10.05 -33.75
N GLY A 44 -7.56 -9.94 -33.45
CA GLY A 44 -6.49 -9.90 -34.46
C GLY A 44 -6.33 -8.56 -35.20
N THR A 45 -7.11 -7.53 -34.84
CA THR A 45 -7.06 -6.22 -35.50
C THR A 45 -6.21 -5.18 -34.76
N ALA A 46 -5.76 -5.47 -33.54
CA ALA A 46 -5.00 -4.53 -32.73
C ALA A 46 -3.53 -4.48 -33.20
N SER A 47 -3.05 -3.28 -33.50
CA SER A 47 -1.64 -2.99 -33.79
C SER A 47 -0.96 -2.27 -32.61
N LEU A 48 0.38 -2.21 -32.62
CA LEU A 48 1.12 -1.37 -31.67
C LEU A 48 0.70 0.11 -31.76
N GLU A 49 0.45 0.60 -32.98
CA GLU A 49 -0.02 1.96 -33.21
C GLU A 49 -1.39 2.19 -32.56
N ASP A 50 -2.31 1.22 -32.63
CA ASP A 50 -3.60 1.31 -31.96
C ASP A 50 -3.46 1.32 -30.44
N ILE A 51 -2.54 0.55 -29.87
CA ILE A 51 -2.24 0.58 -28.44
C ILE A 51 -1.74 1.97 -28.04
N LEU A 52 -0.77 2.53 -28.77
CA LEU A 52 -0.23 3.86 -28.51
C LEU A 52 -1.27 4.98 -28.65
N LYS A 53 -2.25 4.81 -29.55
CA LYS A 53 -3.39 5.72 -29.69
C LYS A 53 -4.46 5.53 -28.61
N THR A 54 -4.48 4.38 -27.93
CA THR A 54 -5.47 4.04 -26.89
C THR A 54 -4.99 4.42 -25.50
N ILE A 55 -3.73 4.16 -25.16
CA ILE A 55 -3.16 4.49 -23.84
C ILE A 55 -3.11 6.02 -23.61
N PRO A 56 -3.04 6.50 -22.37
CA PRO A 56 -3.02 7.93 -22.04
C PRO A 56 -1.94 8.73 -22.76
N GLN A 57 -2.21 10.02 -22.95
CA GLN A 57 -1.20 10.97 -23.40
C GLN A 57 -0.17 11.24 -22.30
N VAL A 58 0.97 11.84 -22.70
CA VAL A 58 2.09 12.14 -21.80
C VAL A 58 1.64 13.02 -20.62
N ASN A 59 0.86 14.07 -20.85
CA ASN A 59 0.38 14.96 -19.79
C ASN A 59 -0.45 14.21 -18.72
N ILE A 60 -1.38 13.35 -19.13
CA ILE A 60 -2.21 12.55 -18.21
C ILE A 60 -1.36 11.53 -17.47
N THR A 61 -0.39 10.92 -18.17
CA THR A 61 0.58 10.00 -17.57
C THR A 61 1.40 10.73 -16.50
N CYS A 62 1.91 11.92 -16.78
CA CYS A 62 2.68 12.71 -15.82
C CYS A 62 1.85 13.07 -14.58
N ILE A 63 0.59 13.47 -14.75
CA ILE A 63 -0.31 13.76 -13.61
C ILE A 63 -0.49 12.51 -12.75
N ALA A 64 -0.82 11.37 -13.36
CA ALA A 64 -1.02 10.13 -12.63
C ALA A 64 0.26 9.69 -11.89
N LEU A 65 1.43 9.72 -12.55
CA LEU A 65 2.70 9.37 -11.94
C LEU A 65 3.07 10.30 -10.78
N SER A 66 2.80 11.61 -10.91
CA SER A 66 3.05 12.58 -9.84
C SER A 66 2.15 12.31 -8.63
N SER A 67 0.87 12.01 -8.87
CA SER A 67 -0.09 11.65 -7.82
C SER A 67 0.30 10.35 -7.13
N LEU A 68 0.62 9.30 -7.89
CA LEU A 68 1.05 8.01 -7.32
C LEU A 68 2.34 8.17 -6.50
N TRP A 69 3.32 8.91 -7.03
CA TRP A 69 4.56 9.17 -6.31
C TRP A 69 4.31 9.88 -4.99
N LEU A 70 3.44 10.91 -4.97
CA LEU A 70 3.10 11.64 -3.76
C LEU A 70 2.40 10.74 -2.74
N LEU A 71 1.41 9.94 -3.17
CA LEU A 71 0.63 9.06 -2.30
C LEU A 71 1.41 7.85 -1.79
N SER A 72 2.47 7.44 -2.49
CA SER A 72 3.34 6.34 -2.07
C SER A 72 4.52 6.78 -1.19
N LYS A 73 4.64 8.09 -0.87
CA LYS A 73 5.70 8.54 0.04
C LYS A 73 5.42 8.11 1.47
N GLU A 74 6.45 7.63 2.14
CA GLU A 74 6.39 7.42 3.58
C GLU A 74 6.31 8.78 4.29
N ALA A 75 5.43 8.88 5.29
CA ALA A 75 5.35 10.06 6.14
C ALA A 75 6.64 10.20 6.96
N GLY A 76 7.14 11.43 7.12
CA GLY A 76 8.40 11.69 7.84
C GLY A 76 8.37 11.31 9.34
N ASP A 77 7.19 11.19 9.93
CA ASP A 77 6.96 10.71 11.32
C ASP A 77 6.15 9.41 11.32
N ARG A 78 6.65 8.42 10.59
CA ARG A 78 6.07 7.08 10.47
C ARG A 78 5.84 6.43 11.83
N ARG A 79 4.67 5.81 12.02
CA ARG A 79 4.28 5.09 13.23
C ARG A 79 3.91 3.66 12.87
N PRO A 80 4.91 2.75 12.87
CA PRO A 80 4.68 1.36 12.53
C PRO A 80 3.61 0.75 13.40
N LEU A 81 2.92 -0.22 12.84
CA LEU A 81 1.90 -0.96 13.52
C LEU A 81 2.41 -1.50 14.87
N GLY A 82 1.62 -1.29 15.92
CA GLY A 82 1.98 -1.74 17.26
C GLY A 82 2.87 -0.75 18.02
N PHE A 83 3.35 0.31 17.36
CA PHE A 83 4.07 1.41 18.02
C PHE A 83 3.09 2.44 18.59
N TYR A 84 2.83 2.37 19.89
CA TYR A 84 1.91 3.26 20.60
C TYR A 84 2.68 4.13 21.62
N PRO A 85 3.24 5.28 21.20
CA PRO A 85 3.99 6.16 22.11
C PRO A 85 3.07 6.87 23.11
N GLU A 86 1.80 7.07 22.76
CA GLU A 86 0.80 7.66 23.65
C GLU A 86 0.23 6.57 24.57
N ARG A 87 0.45 6.74 25.88
CA ARG A 87 -0.01 5.79 26.91
C ARG A 87 -1.45 6.08 27.32
N HIS A 88 -2.38 5.60 26.52
CA HIS A 88 -3.82 5.69 26.83
C HIS A 88 -4.26 4.60 27.81
N PHE A 89 -3.70 3.40 27.69
CA PHE A 89 -3.90 2.30 28.65
C PHE A 89 -2.77 2.30 29.67
N MET A 90 -3.14 2.33 30.95
CA MET A 90 -2.20 2.33 32.07
C MET A 90 -2.35 1.08 32.94
N GLU A 91 -3.42 0.31 32.69
CA GLU A 91 -3.68 -0.97 33.35
C GLU A 91 -2.73 -2.06 32.85
N GLU A 92 -2.41 -2.99 33.74
CA GLU A 92 -1.40 -4.03 33.49
C GLU A 92 -1.80 -5.02 32.38
N GLU A 93 -3.06 -5.45 32.37
CA GLU A 93 -3.56 -6.43 31.40
C GLU A 93 -3.52 -5.91 29.94
N PRO A 94 -4.08 -4.72 29.60
CA PRO A 94 -3.91 -4.13 28.28
C PRO A 94 -2.45 -4.00 27.85
N ARG A 95 -1.55 -3.57 28.75
CA ARG A 95 -0.12 -3.44 28.47
C ARG A 95 0.51 -4.79 28.09
N ARG A 96 0.19 -5.85 28.84
CA ARG A 96 0.65 -7.22 28.53
C ARG A 96 0.12 -7.73 27.18
N LEU A 97 -1.13 -7.40 26.84
CA LEU A 97 -1.70 -7.75 25.53
C LEU A 97 -1.02 -6.99 24.40
N MET A 98 -0.67 -5.71 24.61
CA MET A 98 0.09 -4.91 23.63
C MET A 98 1.49 -5.49 23.38
N GLU A 99 2.21 -5.89 24.44
CA GLU A 99 3.50 -6.56 24.31
C GLU A 99 3.38 -7.90 23.56
N THR A 100 2.35 -8.69 23.87
CA THR A 100 2.07 -9.94 23.16
C THR A 100 1.79 -9.69 21.68
N PHE A 101 1.05 -8.64 21.35
CA PHE A 101 0.79 -8.23 19.98
C PHE A 101 2.09 -7.83 19.25
N GLN A 102 2.92 -6.99 19.87
CA GLN A 102 4.22 -6.56 19.32
C GLN A 102 5.15 -7.75 19.03
N ASN A 103 5.30 -8.67 19.98
CA ASN A 103 6.09 -9.89 19.78
C ASN A 103 5.58 -10.71 18.59
N ARG A 104 4.26 -10.79 18.43
CA ARG A 104 3.67 -11.50 17.29
C ARG A 104 3.96 -10.81 15.95
N LEU A 105 4.06 -9.49 15.93
CA LEU A 105 4.45 -8.74 14.72
C LEU A 105 5.92 -8.98 14.36
N GLU A 106 6.80 -9.09 15.34
CA GLU A 106 8.21 -9.45 15.12
C GLU A 106 8.34 -10.86 14.51
N ASP A 107 7.59 -11.84 15.02
CA ASP A 107 7.53 -13.18 14.45
C ASP A 107 7.06 -13.19 12.99
N ILE A 108 6.06 -12.37 12.66
CA ILE A 108 5.52 -12.25 11.30
C ILE A 108 6.56 -11.59 10.38
N THR A 109 7.22 -10.54 10.86
CA THR A 109 8.32 -9.86 10.16
C THR A 109 9.40 -10.85 9.77
N ALA A 110 9.90 -11.63 10.73
CA ALA A 110 10.93 -12.63 10.50
C ALA A 110 10.52 -13.72 9.48
N GLN A 111 9.24 -14.12 9.49
CA GLN A 111 8.70 -15.06 8.50
C GLN A 111 8.63 -14.46 7.10
N ILE A 112 8.18 -13.21 6.98
CA ILE A 112 8.10 -12.48 5.71
C ILE A 112 9.49 -12.26 5.13
N ASP A 113 10.46 -11.85 5.95
CA ASP A 113 11.85 -11.63 5.53
C ASP A 113 12.47 -12.93 5.00
N ARG A 114 12.29 -14.04 5.73
CA ARG A 114 12.77 -15.36 5.29
C ARG A 114 12.11 -15.80 3.98
N ARG A 115 10.79 -15.62 3.84
CA ARG A 115 10.08 -15.93 2.59
C ARG A 115 10.61 -15.09 1.43
N ASN A 116 10.82 -13.79 1.65
CA ASN A 116 11.23 -12.84 0.62
C ASN A 116 12.64 -13.10 0.09
N GLN A 117 13.54 -13.72 0.88
CA GLN A 117 14.87 -14.13 0.41
C GLN A 117 14.82 -15.13 -0.77
N ALA A 118 13.75 -15.91 -0.89
CA ALA A 118 13.58 -16.89 -1.96
C ALA A 118 12.84 -16.35 -3.20
N LEU A 119 12.38 -15.09 -3.18
CA LEU A 119 11.57 -14.49 -4.24
C LEU A 119 12.40 -13.52 -5.08
N ALA A 120 12.30 -13.64 -6.41
CA ALA A 120 12.90 -12.66 -7.32
C ALA A 120 12.27 -11.26 -7.18
N LEU A 121 10.98 -11.22 -6.78
CA LEU A 121 10.26 -9.99 -6.44
C LEU A 121 9.70 -10.10 -5.01
N PRO A 122 10.38 -9.53 -4.01
CA PRO A 122 9.93 -9.53 -2.63
C PRO A 122 8.58 -8.82 -2.44
N TYR A 123 7.76 -9.33 -1.53
CA TYR A 123 6.51 -8.67 -1.14
C TYR A 123 6.64 -8.11 0.28
N ASN A 124 6.86 -6.79 0.39
CA ASN A 124 7.11 -6.10 1.66
C ASN A 124 5.93 -5.26 2.16
N TYR A 125 4.88 -5.07 1.36
CA TYR A 125 3.80 -4.12 1.67
C TYR A 125 2.97 -4.46 2.93
N LEU A 126 2.99 -5.72 3.37
CA LEU A 126 2.35 -6.17 4.62
C LEU A 126 3.36 -6.60 5.69
N ASN A 127 4.65 -6.29 5.52
CA ASN A 127 5.62 -6.50 6.58
C ASN A 127 5.31 -5.51 7.72
N PRO A 128 5.15 -5.91 8.99
CA PRO A 128 4.70 -4.99 10.06
C PRO A 128 5.46 -3.66 10.20
N PRO A 129 6.79 -3.56 10.02
CA PRO A 129 7.50 -2.28 9.97
C PRO A 129 7.03 -1.37 8.81
N PHE A 130 6.64 -2.03 7.71
CA PHE A 130 5.91 -1.64 6.50
C PHE A 130 4.52 -1.03 6.67
N VAL A 131 3.87 -1.22 7.81
CA VAL A 131 2.44 -0.91 7.98
C VAL A 131 2.27 0.20 9.01
N GLU A 132 1.53 1.26 8.66
CA GLU A 132 1.19 2.35 9.58
C GLU A 132 0.05 1.94 10.54
N ASN A 133 0.05 2.50 11.76
CA ASN A 133 -1.07 2.34 12.69
C ASN A 133 -2.38 2.97 12.18
N SER A 134 -2.28 4.01 11.36
CA SER A 134 -3.40 4.80 10.85
C SER A 134 -3.18 5.23 9.40
N VAL A 135 -4.18 5.87 8.80
CA VAL A 135 -4.06 6.51 7.48
C VAL A 135 -3.67 7.97 7.71
N SER A 136 -2.50 8.38 7.22
CA SER A 136 -1.90 9.69 7.52
C SER A 136 -1.27 10.39 6.29
N ILE A 137 -1.54 9.90 5.09
CA ILE A 137 -1.13 10.49 3.81
C ILE A 137 -2.28 11.22 3.11
#